data_AF-A0A819UBK3-F1
#
_entry.id   AF-A0A819UBK3-F1
#
_cell.length_a   1.000
_cell.length_b   1.000
_cell.length_c   1.000
_cell.angle_alpha   90.00
_cell.angle_beta   90.00
_cell.angle_gamma   90.00
#
_symmetry.space_group_name_H-M   'P 1'
#
loop_
_entity.id
_entity.type
_entity.pdbx_description
1 polymer ?
#
loop_
_entity_poly.entity_id
_entity_poly.type
_entity_poly.pdbx_seq_one_letter_code
_entity_poly.pdbx_strand_id
1 'polypeptide(L)'
;MLKFLEKCSVFEAEKFFATLEYPIVPVVLGRTNYSYFIPSSGYVDTNQFSTMSSLARYLNQTRYNKEKYLSYFSWKKDYVWGLGHFFTPFCDLCLRLHLDSKPNIIDNIHKWWFDGSCQRAHMPS
;
A
#
# COMPACT_ATOMS: atom_id res chain seq x y z
N MET A 1 2.98 -0.59 18.33
CA MET A 1 4.37 -0.98 18.06
C MET A 1 4.69 -0.55 16.62
N LEU A 2 5.57 0.43 16.43
CA LEU A 2 5.92 0.96 15.11
C LEU A 2 7.06 0.12 14.54
N LYS A 3 6.91 -0.37 13.30
CA LYS A 3 7.93 -1.19 12.61
C LYS A 3 8.38 -0.41 11.37
N PHE A 4 9.59 0.14 11.42
CA PHE A 4 10.22 0.81 10.28
C PHE A 4 10.89 -0.26 9.41
N LEU A 5 10.58 -0.29 8.12
CA LEU A 5 11.07 -1.34 7.21
C LEU A 5 11.66 -0.72 5.94
N GLU A 6 12.70 -1.39 5.46
CA GLU A 6 13.61 -0.95 4.40
C GLU A 6 12.91 -0.71 3.04
N LYS A 7 13.46 0.27 2.30
CA LYS A 7 12.98 0.83 1.02
C LYS A 7 13.06 -0.17 -0.15
N CYS A 8 12.03 -1.02 -0.28
CA CYS A 8 11.78 -1.81 -1.48
C CYS A 8 10.28 -1.86 -1.76
N SER A 9 9.88 -1.47 -2.98
CA SER A 9 8.48 -1.31 -3.39
C SER A 9 7.62 -2.57 -3.17
N VAL A 10 8.20 -3.75 -3.45
CA VAL A 10 7.51 -5.05 -3.36
C VAL A 10 7.33 -5.52 -1.92
N PHE A 11 8.32 -5.25 -1.05
CA PHE A 11 8.32 -5.69 0.36
C PHE A 11 7.50 -4.76 1.28
N GLU A 12 7.25 -3.54 0.83
CA GLU A 12 6.35 -2.58 1.48
C GLU A 12 4.87 -2.92 1.22
N ALA A 13 4.55 -3.45 0.03
CA ALA A 13 3.19 -3.78 -0.37
C ALA A 13 2.59 -4.96 0.43
N GLU A 14 3.35 -6.03 0.68
CA GLU A 14 2.86 -7.19 1.46
C GLU A 14 2.32 -6.77 2.83
N LYS A 15 3.09 -5.93 3.53
CA LYS A 15 2.74 -5.46 4.88
C LYS A 15 1.55 -4.53 4.85
N PHE A 16 1.44 -3.72 3.80
CA PHE A 16 0.26 -2.91 3.55
C PHE A 16 -0.98 -3.79 3.38
N PHE A 17 -0.95 -4.81 2.53
CA PHE A 17 -2.08 -5.72 2.35
C PHE A 17 -2.47 -6.44 3.64
N ALA A 18 -1.49 -6.91 4.42
CA ALA A 18 -1.75 -7.51 5.72
C ALA A 18 -2.52 -6.55 6.66
N THR A 19 -2.28 -5.24 6.58
CA THR A 19 -3.05 -4.27 7.40
C THR A 19 -4.51 -4.12 6.99
N LEU A 20 -4.86 -4.41 5.73
CA LEU A 20 -6.21 -4.22 5.21
C LEU A 20 -7.21 -5.23 5.78
N GLU A 21 -6.75 -6.35 6.32
CA GLU A 21 -7.60 -7.35 6.99
C GLU A 21 -8.09 -6.89 8.37
N TYR A 22 -7.39 -5.93 9.00
CA TYR A 22 -7.69 -5.48 10.36
C TYR A 22 -8.37 -4.10 10.35
N PRO A 23 -9.09 -3.74 11.43
CA PRO A 23 -9.64 -2.40 11.62
C PRO A 23 -8.54 -1.43 12.11
N ILE A 24 -7.45 -1.34 11.36
CA ILE A 24 -6.32 -0.44 11.63
C ILE A 24 -6.13 0.52 10.46
N VAL A 25 -5.70 1.76 10.75
CA VAL A 25 -5.35 2.73 9.71
C VAL A 25 -3.87 2.52 9.34
N PRO A 26 -3.54 2.15 8.10
CA PRO A 26 -2.15 1.98 7.68
C PRO A 26 -1.43 3.32 7.65
N VAL A 27 -0.22 3.38 8.22
CA VAL A 27 0.70 4.52 8.06
C VAL A 27 1.85 4.04 7.19
N VAL A 28 1.95 4.56 5.98
CA VAL A 28 2.87 4.06 4.95
C VAL A 28 4.01 5.03 4.72
N LEU A 29 5.21 4.46 4.71
CA LEU A 29 6.46 5.12 4.34
C LEU A 29 7.01 4.37 3.14
N GLY A 30 7.11 5.04 1.99
CA GLY A 30 7.50 4.36 0.76
C GLY A 30 7.29 5.20 -0.49
N ARG A 31 7.78 4.71 -1.63
CA ARG A 31 7.55 5.32 -2.95
C ARG A 31 6.44 4.64 -3.75
N THR A 32 5.85 3.60 -3.18
CA THR A 32 4.73 2.87 -3.79
C THR A 32 3.49 3.75 -3.84
N ASN A 33 2.83 3.79 -4.99
CA ASN A 33 1.54 4.47 -5.13
C ASN A 33 0.42 3.56 -4.61
N TYR A 34 0.12 3.65 -3.31
CA TYR A 34 -0.91 2.82 -2.67
C TYR A 34 -2.35 3.12 -3.15
N SER A 35 -2.55 4.23 -3.86
CA SER A 35 -3.82 4.58 -4.53
C SER A 35 -4.27 3.53 -5.54
N TYR A 36 -3.34 2.70 -6.06
CA TYR A 36 -3.68 1.59 -6.94
C TYR A 36 -4.45 0.47 -6.22
N PHE A 37 -4.33 0.39 -4.89
CA PHE A 37 -4.92 -0.69 -4.10
C PHE A 37 -6.19 -0.23 -3.36
N ILE A 38 -6.13 0.92 -2.69
CA ILE A 38 -7.27 1.51 -1.98
C ILE A 38 -7.32 3.02 -2.19
N PRO A 39 -8.48 3.68 -1.98
CA PRO A 39 -8.56 5.14 -2.03
C PRO A 39 -7.54 5.82 -1.10
N SER A 40 -7.01 6.97 -1.50
CA SER A 40 -6.04 7.75 -0.70
C SER A 40 -6.58 8.20 0.65
N SER A 41 -7.90 8.22 0.83
CA SER A 41 -8.57 8.46 2.12
C SER A 41 -8.43 7.29 3.10
N GLY A 42 -7.96 6.13 2.67
CA GLY A 42 -7.89 4.89 3.45
C GLY A 42 -6.59 4.66 4.23
N TYR A 43 -5.57 5.50 4.02
CA TYR A 43 -4.26 5.36 4.67
C TYR A 43 -3.60 6.73 4.92
N VAL A 44 -2.55 6.76 5.74
CA VAL A 44 -1.73 7.95 5.96
C VAL A 44 -0.41 7.79 5.23
N ASP A 45 -0.17 8.61 4.21
CA ASP A 45 1.12 8.68 3.52
C ASP A 45 2.06 9.64 4.26
N THR A 46 3.17 9.11 4.76
CA THR A 46 4.19 9.91 5.44
C THR A 46 4.84 10.97 4.54
N ASN A 47 4.86 10.78 3.22
CA ASN A 47 5.42 11.76 2.27
C ASN A 47 4.62 13.07 2.20
N GLN A 48 3.37 13.09 2.71
CA GLN A 48 2.54 14.30 2.78
C GLN A 48 2.99 15.26 3.91
N PHE A 49 3.92 14.84 4.76
CA PHE A 49 4.38 15.59 5.92
C PHE A 49 5.82 16.06 5.72
N SER A 50 6.06 17.35 5.96
CA SER A 50 7.40 17.93 5.83
C SER A 50 8.38 17.46 6.90
N THR A 51 7.88 17.03 8.07
CA THR A 51 8.70 16.59 9.20
C THR A 51 8.05 15.44 9.97
N MET A 52 8.87 14.57 10.59
CA MET A 52 8.38 13.50 11.45
C MET A 52 7.56 14.02 12.64
N SER A 53 7.92 15.20 13.17
CA SER A 53 7.17 15.87 14.24
C SER A 53 5.76 16.29 13.80
N SER A 54 5.60 16.75 12.56
CA SER A 54 4.28 17.10 12.01
C SER A 54 3.40 15.87 11.82
N LEU A 55 3.98 14.74 11.37
CA LEU A 55 3.29 13.45 11.30
C LEU A 55 2.88 12.96 12.69
N ALA A 56 3.78 13.00 13.68
CA ALA A 56 3.47 12.58 15.04
C ALA A 56 2.31 13.39 15.64
N ARG A 57 2.31 14.71 15.43
CA ARG A 57 1.20 15.59 15.85
C ARG A 57 -0.11 15.23 15.16
N TYR A 58 -0.06 15.00 13.85
CA TYR A 58 -1.22 14.59 13.06
C TYR A 58 -1.82 13.27 13.54
N LEU A 59 -0.99 12.25 13.76
CA LEU A 59 -1.42 10.96 14.27
C LEU A 59 -2.01 11.09 15.68
N ASN A 60 -1.41 11.93 16.53
CA ASN A 60 -1.91 12.20 17.87
C ASN A 60 -3.28 12.90 17.86
N GLN A 61 -3.51 13.85 16.95
CA GLN A 61 -4.84 14.46 16.80
C GLN A 61 -5.86 13.46 16.26
N THR A 62 -5.45 12.64 15.29
CA THR A 62 -6.32 11.68 14.61
C THR A 62 -6.78 10.56 15.55
N ARG A 63 -5.92 10.07 16.46
CA ARG A 63 -6.35 9.05 17.46
C ARG A 63 -7.42 9.55 18.43
N TYR A 64 -7.51 10.86 18.69
CA TYR A 64 -8.50 11.43 19.61
C TYR A 64 -9.76 11.94 18.91
N ASN A 65 -9.70 12.19 17.61
CA ASN A 65 -10.87 12.54 16.81
C ASN A 65 -11.51 11.26 16.23
N LYS A 66 -12.56 10.77 16.90
CA LYS A 66 -13.27 9.53 16.51
C LYS A 66 -13.84 9.59 15.10
N GLU A 67 -14.45 10.70 14.71
CA GLU A 67 -15.07 10.84 13.38
C GLU A 67 -14.01 10.76 12.27
N LYS A 68 -12.91 11.47 12.44
CA LYS A 68 -11.77 11.43 11.53
C LYS A 68 -11.12 10.05 11.48
N TYR A 69 -10.98 9.37 12.62
CA TYR A 69 -10.46 8.01 12.64
C TYR A 69 -11.37 7.05 11.87
N LEU A 70 -12.69 7.15 12.06
CA LEU A 70 -13.67 6.30 11.39
C LEU A 70 -13.79 6.59 9.89
N SER A 71 -13.55 7.82 9.45
CA SER A 71 -13.61 8.16 8.02
C SER A 71 -12.58 7.38 7.18
N TYR A 72 -11.46 6.97 7.77
CA TYR A 72 -10.45 6.13 7.11
C TYR A 72 -10.95 4.74 6.72
N PHE A 73 -12.06 4.27 7.28
CA PHE A 73 -12.61 2.95 6.98
C PHE A 73 -13.82 3.01 6.05
N SER A 74 -14.20 4.20 5.57
CA SER A 74 -15.34 4.39 4.67
C SER A 74 -15.26 3.51 3.42
N TRP A 75 -14.07 3.40 2.83
CA TRP A 75 -13.80 2.57 1.65
C TRP A 75 -14.08 1.08 1.88
N LYS A 76 -14.01 0.57 3.12
CA LYS A 76 -14.29 -0.86 3.38
C LYS A 76 -15.75 -1.25 3.13
N LYS A 77 -16.66 -0.28 2.96
CA LYS A 77 -18.06 -0.53 2.57
C LYS A 77 -18.19 -0.93 1.10
N ASP A 78 -17.33 -0.35 0.26
CA ASP A 78 -17.40 -0.47 -1.20
C ASP A 78 -16.45 -1.53 -1.75
N TYR A 79 -15.48 -1.97 -0.92
CA TYR A 79 -14.45 -2.93 -1.32
C TYR A 79 -14.40 -4.12 -0.34
N VAL A 80 -14.56 -5.34 -0.88
CA VAL A 80 -14.42 -6.58 -0.13
C VAL A 80 -12.93 -6.98 -0.10
N TRP A 81 -12.31 -6.92 1.08
CA TRP A 81 -10.94 -7.38 1.31
C TRP A 81 -10.94 -8.49 2.37
N GLY A 82 -10.37 -9.66 2.05
CA GLY A 82 -10.23 -10.77 3.00
C GLY A 82 -10.20 -12.16 2.35
N LEU A 83 -9.92 -13.17 3.18
CA LEU A 83 -9.71 -14.58 2.82
C LEU A 83 -10.82 -15.23 1.96
N GLY A 84 -12.03 -14.66 1.92
CA GLY A 84 -13.14 -15.13 1.08
C GLY A 84 -12.89 -14.99 -0.44
N HIS A 85 -11.96 -14.12 -0.85
CA HIS A 85 -11.58 -13.96 -2.27
C HIS A 85 -10.44 -14.88 -2.72
N PHE A 86 -9.85 -15.70 -1.84
CA PHE A 86 -8.75 -16.61 -2.23
C PHE A 86 -9.18 -17.70 -3.22
N PHE A 87 -10.48 -17.95 -3.37
CA PHE A 87 -10.98 -18.93 -4.35
C PHE A 87 -11.14 -18.39 -5.78
N THR A 88 -10.98 -17.08 -6.01
CA THR A 88 -11.20 -16.47 -7.34
C THR A 88 -10.00 -15.81 -8.03
N PRO A 89 -8.78 -15.68 -7.48
CA PRO A 89 -7.73 -14.89 -8.15
C PRO A 89 -7.30 -15.55 -9.46
N PHE A 90 -7.34 -16.88 -9.54
CA PHE A 90 -7.06 -17.62 -10.77
C PHE A 90 -8.20 -17.53 -11.79
N CYS A 91 -9.45 -17.42 -11.37
CA CYS A 91 -10.58 -17.21 -12.29
C CYS A 91 -10.53 -15.81 -12.89
N ASP A 92 -10.27 -14.78 -12.07
CA ASP A 92 -10.12 -13.41 -12.55
C ASP A 92 -8.87 -13.25 -13.43
N LEU A 93 -7.76 -13.89 -13.07
CA LEU A 93 -6.57 -13.94 -13.90
C LEU A 93 -6.85 -14.63 -15.24
N CYS A 94 -7.51 -15.79 -15.21
CA CYS A 94 -7.89 -16.53 -16.41
C CYS A 94 -8.80 -15.67 -17.30
N LEU A 95 -9.81 -15.03 -16.72
CA LEU A 95 -10.70 -14.14 -17.45
C LEU A 95 -9.93 -12.96 -18.07
N ARG A 96 -9.04 -12.31 -17.33
CA ARG A 96 -8.20 -11.21 -17.86
C ARG A 96 -7.25 -11.67 -18.94
N LEU A 97 -6.63 -12.85 -18.83
CA LEU A 97 -5.78 -13.41 -19.89
C LEU A 97 -6.56 -13.70 -21.17
N HIS A 98 -7.84 -14.06 -21.07
CA HIS A 98 -8.70 -14.30 -22.22
C HIS A 98 -9.32 -13.00 -22.79
N LEU A 99 -9.55 -11.97 -21.96
CA LEU A 99 -10.13 -10.69 -22.38
C LEU A 99 -9.06 -9.68 -22.86
N ASP A 100 -7.88 -9.69 -22.24
CA ASP A 100 -6.77 -8.80 -22.54
C ASP A 100 -5.75 -9.54 -23.41
N SER A 101 -5.92 -9.44 -24.72
CA SER A 101 -5.16 -10.22 -25.71
C SER A 101 -3.75 -9.66 -25.98
N LYS A 102 -3.30 -8.65 -25.23
CA LYS A 102 -1.98 -8.05 -25.41
C LYS A 102 -0.96 -8.68 -24.47
N PRO A 103 0.01 -9.46 -24.98
CA PRO A 103 1.07 -9.99 -24.14
C PRO A 103 1.96 -8.85 -23.66
N ASN A 104 2.09 -8.70 -22.34
CA ASN A 104 3.12 -7.86 -21.74
C ASN A 104 4.44 -8.64 -21.74
N ILE A 105 5.27 -8.39 -22.75
CA ILE A 105 6.58 -9.04 -22.89
C ILE A 105 7.61 -8.23 -22.10
N ILE A 106 8.29 -8.89 -21.17
CA ILE A 106 9.40 -8.32 -20.41
C ILE A 106 10.69 -8.90 -20.98
N ASP A 107 11.42 -8.11 -21.78
CA ASP A 107 12.61 -8.57 -22.50
C ASP A 107 13.75 -9.03 -21.59
N ASN A 108 13.88 -8.41 -20.41
CA ASN A 108 14.88 -8.77 -19.42
C ASN A 108 14.28 -8.69 -18.03
N ILE A 109 13.91 -9.85 -17.49
CA ILE A 109 13.31 -9.97 -16.17
C ILE A 109 14.26 -9.49 -15.06
N HIS A 110 15.57 -9.70 -15.19
CA HIS A 110 16.56 -9.24 -14.22
C HIS A 110 16.61 -7.71 -14.20
N LYS A 111 16.64 -7.07 -15.37
CA LYS A 111 16.59 -5.61 -15.48
C LYS A 111 15.28 -5.06 -14.93
N TRP A 112 14.14 -5.62 -15.33
CA TRP A 112 12.83 -5.21 -14.81
C TRP A 112 12.74 -5.34 -13.29
N TRP A 113 13.30 -6.41 -12.71
CA TRP A 113 13.26 -6.64 -11.27
C TRP A 113 14.26 -5.79 -10.48
N PHE A 114 15.44 -5.50 -11.01
CA PHE A 114 16.54 -4.88 -10.24
C PHE A 114 16.86 -3.42 -10.63
N ASP A 115 16.60 -2.96 -11.87
CA ASP A 115 16.89 -1.58 -12.34
C ASP A 115 15.69 -0.63 -12.14
N GLY A 116 15.18 -0.54 -10.91
CA GLY A 116 14.14 0.44 -10.56
C GLY A 116 13.27 0.10 -9.35
N SER A 117 13.30 -1.16 -8.89
CA SER A 117 12.38 -1.66 -7.86
C SER A 117 12.82 -1.37 -6.42
N CYS A 118 14.12 -1.14 -6.20
CA CYS A 118 14.71 -0.80 -4.91
C CYS A 118 15.81 0.27 -5.11
N GLN A 119 15.64 1.44 -4.49
CA GLN A 119 16.71 2.43 -4.41
C GLN A 119 17.37 2.32 -3.03
N ARG A 120 18.70 2.09 -3.01
CA ARG A 120 19.50 2.19 -1.77
C ARG A 120 19.20 3.52 -1.08
N ALA A 121 18.85 3.47 0.19
CA ALA A 121 18.76 4.67 1.01
C ALA A 121 20.17 5.27 1.12
N HIS A 122 20.42 6.38 0.42
CA HIS A 122 21.56 7.22 0.74
C HIS A 122 21.22 7.96 2.03
N MET A 123 21.75 7.49 3.16
CA MET A 123 21.68 8.20 4.43
C MET A 123 22.81 9.23 4.42
N PRO A 124 22.54 10.55 4.41
CA PRO A 124 23.61 11.52 4.62
C PRO A 124 24.17 11.31 6.03
N SER A 125 25.50 11.29 6.11
CA SER A 125 26.32 11.26 7.33
C SER A 125 26.00 12.41 8.26
#